data_AF-A0AA91YT80-F1
#
_entry.id   AF-A0AA91YT80-F1
#
_cell.length_a   1.000
_cell.length_b   1.000
_cell.length_c   1.000
_cell.angle_alpha   90.00
_cell.angle_beta   90.00
_cell.angle_gamma   90.00
#
_symmetry.space_group_name_H-M   'P 1'
#
loop_
_entity.id
_entity.type
_entity.pdbx_description
1 polymer ?
#
loop_
_entity_poly.entity_id
_entity_poly.type
_entity_poly.pdbx_seq_one_letter_code
_entity_poly.pdbx_strand_id
1 'polypeptide(L)'
;MFASGLISDSSMQQQMKHCSRLMPLYYGRGYTRLHLNETVEAAVVTAMYEAMAAQLRNAASNRFVSPYSADHKRTIVVSVLNTKDVKTLAAWAKSGKVSFREHRLGGCMKAGMCEYGGVESIARCAGGDSGKPCPDVLFDRTKESQVQADIKRITEEMSMLPEDSPRYQALLSDRLGMENYLNVIHTS
;
A
#
# COMPACT_ATOMS: atom_id res chain seq x y z
N MET A 1 -3.23 15.30 11.02
CA MET A 1 -4.42 16.11 10.65
C MET A 1 -5.36 16.31 11.85
N PHE A 2 -5.87 15.25 12.49
CA PHE A 2 -6.95 15.32 13.51
C PHE A 2 -6.63 15.96 14.89
N ALA A 3 -5.39 16.37 15.16
CA ALA A 3 -5.00 17.00 16.42
C ALA A 3 -3.95 18.12 16.23
N SER A 4 -3.87 18.67 15.01
CA SER A 4 -2.82 19.64 14.65
C SER A 4 -3.08 21.06 15.20
N GLY A 5 -4.29 21.35 15.68
CA GLY A 5 -4.70 22.71 16.07
C GLY A 5 -4.89 23.67 14.88
N LEU A 6 -4.55 23.26 13.65
CA LEU A 6 -4.63 24.09 12.44
C LEU A 6 -6.08 24.27 11.94
N ILE A 7 -6.99 23.38 12.32
CA ILE A 7 -8.39 23.39 11.90
C ILE A 7 -9.25 23.42 13.18
N SER A 8 -10.24 24.31 13.24
CA SER A 8 -11.13 24.40 14.40
C SER A 8 -12.00 23.14 14.55
N ASP A 9 -12.34 22.78 15.79
CA ASP A 9 -13.23 21.64 16.08
C ASP A 9 -14.59 21.74 15.40
N SER A 10 -15.11 22.97 15.21
CA SER A 10 -16.35 23.22 14.47
C SER A 10 -16.22 22.89 12.99
N SER A 11 -15.09 23.25 12.37
CA SER A 11 -14.83 22.95 10.96
C SER A 11 -14.61 21.45 10.76
N MET A 12 -13.88 20.80 11.68
CA MET A 12 -13.72 19.34 11.67
C MET A 12 -15.05 18.62 11.85
N GLN A 13 -15.92 19.08 12.76
CA GLN A 13 -17.26 18.52 12.95
C GLN A 13 -18.02 18.51 11.61
N GLN A 14 -18.02 19.64 10.90
CA GLN A 14 -18.76 19.77 9.65
C GLN A 14 -18.15 18.94 8.51
N GLN A 15 -16.83 18.95 8.35
CA GLN A 15 -16.14 18.16 7.32
C GLN A 15 -16.31 16.65 7.52
N MET A 16 -16.28 16.19 8.77
CA MET A 16 -16.47 14.77 9.10
C MET A 16 -17.94 14.37 9.27
N LYS A 17 -18.89 15.30 9.09
CA LYS A 17 -20.33 15.06 9.28
C LYS A 17 -20.67 14.49 10.66
N HIS A 18 -19.95 14.94 11.68
CA HIS A 18 -20.15 14.49 13.05
C HIS A 18 -21.32 15.22 13.73
N CYS A 19 -22.09 14.49 14.54
CA CYS A 19 -23.26 15.03 15.23
C CYS A 19 -22.89 16.03 16.35
N SER A 20 -21.67 15.98 16.89
CA SER A 20 -21.21 16.91 17.92
C SER A 20 -19.72 17.21 17.80
N ARG A 21 -19.28 18.30 18.43
CA ARG A 21 -17.86 18.68 18.56
C ARG A 21 -17.03 17.71 19.41
N LEU A 22 -17.68 16.85 20.20
CA LEU A 22 -17.00 15.83 21.00
C LEU A 22 -16.54 14.64 20.15
N MET A 23 -17.27 14.31 19.10
CA MET A 23 -16.91 13.20 18.20
C MET A 23 -15.56 13.42 17.49
N PRO A 24 -15.26 14.56 16.82
CA PRO A 24 -13.95 14.78 16.22
C PRO A 24 -12.83 14.76 17.26
N LEU A 25 -13.07 15.22 18.49
CA LEU A 25 -12.10 15.12 19.59
C LEU A 25 -11.88 13.66 20.04
N TYR A 26 -12.95 12.87 20.10
CA TYR A 26 -12.89 11.45 20.43
C TYR A 26 -12.01 10.67 19.43
N TYR A 27 -12.29 10.83 18.13
CA TYR A 27 -11.48 10.18 17.08
C TYR A 27 -10.08 10.79 16.94
N GLY A 28 -9.96 12.11 17.03
CA GLY A 28 -8.70 12.84 16.83
C GLY A 28 -7.69 12.66 17.97
N ARG A 29 -8.17 12.43 19.20
CA ARG A 29 -7.33 12.02 20.34
C ARG A 29 -7.03 10.53 20.35
N GLY A 30 -7.51 9.78 19.36
CA GLY A 30 -7.22 8.37 19.21
C GLY A 30 -7.87 7.49 20.29
N TYR A 31 -9.02 7.88 20.86
CA TYR A 31 -9.76 7.04 21.81
C TYR A 31 -10.36 5.77 21.19
N THR A 32 -10.26 5.61 19.86
CA THR A 32 -10.50 4.36 19.16
C THR A 32 -9.30 3.43 19.09
N ARG A 33 -8.10 3.89 19.49
CA ARG A 33 -6.90 3.05 19.54
C ARG A 33 -6.99 2.17 20.77
N LEU A 34 -6.53 0.92 20.63
CA LEU A 34 -6.32 0.06 21.79
C LEU A 34 -5.31 0.74 22.72
N HIS A 35 -5.72 1.02 23.96
CA HIS A 35 -4.82 1.48 25.01
C HIS A 35 -4.01 0.28 25.51
N LEU A 36 -2.86 0.07 24.88
CA LEU A 36 -1.89 -0.92 25.30
C LEU A 36 -1.08 -0.34 26.46
N ASN A 37 -0.68 -1.18 27.42
CA ASN A 37 0.35 -0.78 28.36
C ASN A 37 1.71 -0.69 27.61
N GLU A 38 2.68 -0.02 28.21
CA GLU A 38 3.98 0.24 27.58
C GLU A 38 4.69 -1.04 27.11
N THR A 39 4.57 -2.12 27.89
CA THR A 39 5.19 -3.41 27.55
C THR A 39 4.57 -4.04 26.30
N VAL A 40 3.24 -4.03 26.19
CA VAL A 40 2.53 -4.56 25.02
C VAL A 40 2.71 -3.64 23.82
N GLU A 41 2.69 -2.32 23.99
CA GLU A 41 2.98 -1.36 22.91
C GLU A 41 4.37 -1.60 22.32
N ALA A 42 5.41 -1.71 23.16
CA ALA A 42 6.76 -1.99 22.72
C ALA A 42 6.86 -3.34 22.00
N ALA A 43 6.18 -4.37 22.50
CA ALA A 43 6.14 -5.69 21.86
C ALA A 43 5.47 -5.63 20.47
N VAL A 44 4.34 -4.95 20.34
CA VAL A 44 3.62 -4.80 19.06
C VAL A 44 4.48 -4.03 18.06
N VAL A 45 5.06 -2.89 18.46
CA VAL A 45 5.90 -2.07 17.57
C VAL A 45 7.13 -2.85 17.11
N THR A 46 7.75 -3.62 18.00
CA THR A 46 8.92 -4.45 17.67
C THR A 46 8.52 -5.55 16.68
N ALA A 47 7.45 -6.29 16.95
CA ALA A 47 6.94 -7.33 16.06
C ALA A 47 6.56 -6.79 14.68
N MET A 48 6.00 -5.58 14.60
CA MET A 48 5.69 -4.91 13.32
C MET A 48 6.96 -4.70 12.46
N TYR A 49 8.04 -4.21 13.05
CA TYR A 49 9.30 -4.00 12.31
C TYR A 49 10.00 -5.30 11.94
N GLU A 50 9.91 -6.32 12.80
CA GLU A 50 10.43 -7.65 12.49
C GLU A 50 9.67 -8.33 11.34
N ALA A 51 8.33 -8.22 11.34
CA ALA A 51 7.50 -8.69 10.24
C ALA A 51 7.83 -7.96 8.92
N MET A 52 8.03 -6.64 8.97
CA MET A 52 8.46 -5.86 7.80
C MET A 52 9.83 -6.30 7.30
N ALA A 53 10.79 -6.55 8.20
CA ALA A 53 12.11 -7.06 7.83
C ALA A 53 12.03 -8.44 7.15
N ALA A 54 11.14 -9.32 7.61
CA ALA A 54 10.89 -10.60 6.96
C ALA A 54 10.27 -10.43 5.55
N GLN A 55 9.33 -9.49 5.39
CA GLN A 55 8.75 -9.16 4.08
C GLN A 55 9.79 -8.57 3.12
N LEU A 56 10.66 -7.67 3.58
CA LEU A 56 11.76 -7.11 2.80
C LEU A 56 12.70 -8.21 2.28
N ARG A 57 13.06 -9.18 3.14
CA ARG A 57 13.85 -10.35 2.69
C ARG A 57 13.15 -11.13 1.59
N ASN A 58 11.83 -11.30 1.69
CA ASN A 58 11.05 -11.96 0.66
C ASN A 58 10.98 -11.13 -0.63
N ALA A 59 10.96 -9.79 -0.56
CA ALA A 59 10.97 -8.90 -1.72
C ALA A 59 12.22 -9.08 -2.61
N ALA A 60 13.35 -9.49 -2.02
CA ALA A 60 14.57 -9.84 -2.75
C ALA A 60 14.47 -11.17 -3.52
N SER A 61 13.56 -12.06 -3.14
CA SER A 61 13.42 -13.39 -3.76
C SER A 61 12.82 -13.33 -5.17
N ASN A 62 12.88 -14.42 -5.93
CA ASN A 62 12.29 -14.54 -7.27
C ASN A 62 10.75 -14.48 -7.30
N ARG A 63 10.09 -14.52 -6.13
CA ARG A 63 8.64 -14.33 -6.00
C ARG A 63 8.19 -12.96 -6.51
N PHE A 64 9.04 -11.94 -6.33
CA PHE A 64 8.72 -10.58 -6.69
C PHE A 64 9.39 -10.17 -8.01
N VAL A 65 8.67 -9.41 -8.83
CA VAL A 65 9.09 -8.93 -10.14
C VAL A 65 8.93 -7.42 -10.20
N SER A 66 9.89 -6.72 -10.80
CA SER A 66 9.72 -5.31 -11.10
C SER A 66 9.12 -5.14 -12.51
N PRO A 67 8.19 -4.20 -12.71
CA PRO A 67 7.63 -3.91 -14.04
C PRO A 67 8.62 -3.30 -15.03
N TYR A 68 9.82 -2.90 -14.59
CA TYR A 68 10.82 -2.26 -15.45
C TYR A 68 11.88 -3.26 -15.94
N SER A 69 12.71 -3.76 -15.02
CA SER A 69 13.75 -4.74 -15.34
C SER A 69 14.26 -5.42 -14.08
N ALA A 70 14.99 -6.54 -14.25
CA ALA A 70 15.68 -7.20 -13.14
C ALA A 70 16.73 -6.29 -12.48
N ASP A 71 17.39 -5.42 -13.25
CA ASP A 71 18.37 -4.46 -12.72
C ASP A 71 17.70 -3.32 -11.94
N HIS A 72 16.51 -2.88 -12.37
CA HIS A 72 15.70 -1.94 -11.60
C HIS A 72 15.29 -2.55 -10.27
N LYS A 73 14.84 -3.82 -10.25
CA LYS A 73 14.56 -4.55 -9.01
C LYS A 73 15.78 -4.58 -8.09
N ARG A 74 16.97 -4.91 -8.61
CA ARG A 74 18.19 -4.91 -7.82
C ARG A 74 18.43 -3.55 -7.19
N THR A 75 18.24 -2.46 -7.94
CA THR A 75 18.40 -1.07 -7.48
C THR A 75 17.47 -0.73 -6.31
N ILE A 76 16.18 -1.08 -6.40
CA ILE A 76 15.21 -0.84 -5.33
C ILE A 76 15.55 -1.66 -4.07
N VAL A 77 16.05 -2.88 -4.25
CA VAL A 77 16.29 -3.84 -3.16
C VAL A 77 17.75 -3.83 -2.69
N VAL A 78 18.62 -2.93 -3.19
CA VAL A 78 20.07 -2.88 -2.86
C VAL A 78 20.31 -2.83 -1.35
N SER A 79 19.58 -1.96 -0.66
CA SER A 79 19.68 -1.82 0.80
C SER A 79 19.41 -3.16 1.48
N VAL A 80 18.38 -3.89 1.05
CA VAL A 80 18.04 -5.20 1.59
C VAL A 80 19.07 -6.27 1.23
N LEU A 81 19.63 -6.24 0.02
CA LEU A 81 20.64 -7.21 -0.44
C LEU A 81 21.96 -7.07 0.31
N ASN A 82 22.33 -5.84 0.70
CA ASN A 82 23.58 -5.56 1.42
C ASN A 82 23.57 -6.07 2.87
N THR A 83 22.39 -6.25 3.48
CA THR A 83 22.27 -6.70 4.87
C THR A 83 21.33 -7.89 4.99
N LYS A 84 21.90 -9.09 5.19
CA LYS A 84 21.13 -10.33 5.40
C LYS A 84 20.57 -10.48 6.83
N ASP A 85 20.95 -9.61 7.75
CA ASP A 85 20.51 -9.68 9.16
C ASP A 85 19.18 -8.95 9.39
N VAL A 86 18.19 -9.68 9.91
CA VAL A 86 16.85 -9.19 10.23
C VAL A 86 16.89 -8.04 11.23
N LYS A 87 17.83 -8.04 12.19
CA LYS A 87 17.95 -6.98 13.20
C LYS A 87 18.31 -5.64 12.56
N THR A 88 19.24 -5.66 11.61
CA THR A 88 19.66 -4.45 10.87
C THR A 88 18.53 -3.91 10.00
N LEU A 89 17.79 -4.79 9.32
CA LEU A 89 16.64 -4.42 8.51
C LEU A 89 15.51 -3.82 9.37
N ALA A 90 15.24 -4.38 10.55
CA ALA A 90 14.25 -3.83 11.48
C ALA A 90 14.66 -2.44 11.98
N ALA A 91 15.95 -2.22 12.29
CA ALA A 91 16.46 -0.90 12.67
C ALA A 91 16.37 0.12 11.52
N TRP A 92 16.62 -0.32 10.28
CA TRP A 92 16.48 0.52 9.09
C TRP A 92 15.02 0.83 8.78
N ALA A 93 14.12 -0.12 8.97
CA ALA A 93 12.68 0.09 8.86
C ALA A 93 12.20 1.10 9.90
N LYS A 94 12.66 0.97 11.15
CA LYS A 94 12.34 1.92 12.24
C LYS A 94 12.85 3.33 11.98
N SER A 95 13.99 3.47 11.30
CA SER A 95 14.54 4.78 10.89
C SER A 95 14.00 5.29 9.55
N GLY A 96 13.10 4.53 8.88
CA GLY A 96 12.51 4.90 7.60
C GLY A 96 13.43 4.78 6.39
N LYS A 97 14.62 4.18 6.54
CA LYS A 97 15.59 3.95 5.44
C LYS A 97 15.11 2.91 4.44
N VAL A 98 14.35 1.92 4.92
CA VAL A 98 13.71 0.89 4.10
C VAL A 98 12.24 0.80 4.47
N SER A 99 11.39 0.43 3.52
CA SER A 99 9.99 0.17 3.79
C SER A 99 9.47 -0.88 2.84
N PHE A 100 8.50 -1.66 3.29
CA PHE A 100 7.70 -2.52 2.44
C PHE A 100 6.25 -2.43 2.88
N ARG A 101 5.35 -2.10 1.95
CA ARG A 101 3.91 -2.07 2.18
C ARG A 101 3.23 -3.01 1.21
N GLU A 102 2.65 -4.08 1.73
CA GLU A 102 1.89 -5.03 0.90
C GLU A 102 0.60 -4.38 0.37
N HIS A 103 0.28 -4.67 -0.88
CA HIS A 103 -0.96 -4.29 -1.55
C HIS A 103 -1.45 -5.43 -2.45
N ARG A 104 -2.61 -5.26 -3.10
CA ARG A 104 -3.29 -6.33 -3.86
C ARG A 104 -2.42 -7.02 -4.92
N LEU A 105 -1.49 -6.28 -5.55
CA LEU A 105 -0.60 -6.81 -6.60
C LEU A 105 0.77 -7.32 -6.10
N GLY A 106 1.10 -7.17 -4.81
CA GLY A 106 2.46 -7.38 -4.30
C GLY A 106 2.82 -6.36 -3.22
N GLY A 107 3.82 -5.51 -3.43
CA GLY A 107 4.14 -4.47 -2.46
C GLY A 107 4.90 -3.26 -2.99
N CYS A 108 4.94 -2.22 -2.17
CA CYS A 108 5.56 -0.93 -2.44
C CYS A 108 6.80 -0.72 -1.57
N MET A 109 7.92 -0.35 -2.18
CA MET A 109 9.20 -0.08 -1.54
C MET A 109 9.44 1.40 -1.23
N LYS A 110 8.52 2.30 -1.61
CA LYS A 110 8.69 3.75 -1.47
C LYS A 110 8.89 4.15 0.00
N ALA A 111 10.07 4.65 0.33
CA ALA A 111 10.34 5.26 1.63
C ALA A 111 9.49 6.54 1.79
N GLY A 112 8.78 6.65 2.91
CA GLY A 112 7.91 7.80 3.21
C GLY A 112 6.49 7.67 2.66
N MET A 113 5.81 8.81 2.50
CA MET A 113 4.39 8.88 2.16
C MET A 113 4.13 8.69 0.66
N CYS A 114 3.03 8.00 0.35
CA CYS A 114 2.50 7.87 -1.01
C CYS A 114 1.18 8.63 -1.10
N GLU A 115 1.11 9.60 -2.01
CA GLU A 115 -0.08 10.45 -2.22
C GLU A 115 -1.25 9.69 -2.85
N TYR A 116 -0.97 8.57 -3.52
CA TYR A 116 -1.95 7.81 -4.28
C TYR A 116 -2.61 6.67 -3.49
N GLY A 117 -2.10 6.32 -2.31
CA GLY A 117 -2.70 5.30 -1.44
C GLY A 117 -2.93 3.93 -2.10
N GLY A 118 -1.93 3.04 -2.05
CA GLY A 118 -1.99 1.73 -2.74
C GLY A 118 -2.90 0.65 -2.14
N VAL A 119 -3.79 1.00 -1.21
CA VAL A 119 -4.72 0.04 -0.56
C VAL A 119 -6.07 0.03 -1.26
N GLU A 120 -6.61 1.22 -1.57
CA GLU A 120 -7.94 1.35 -2.16
C GLU A 120 -7.91 1.20 -3.69
N SER A 121 -6.89 1.77 -4.34
CA SER A 121 -6.68 1.64 -5.79
C SER A 121 -5.26 1.18 -6.09
N ILE A 122 -5.13 0.40 -7.15
CA ILE A 122 -3.85 -0.10 -7.69
C ILE A 122 -3.55 0.48 -9.07
N ALA A 123 -4.46 1.26 -9.65
CA ALA A 123 -4.31 1.87 -10.96
C ALA A 123 -2.97 2.61 -11.09
N ARG A 124 -2.62 3.50 -10.15
CA ARG A 124 -1.33 4.21 -10.19
C ARG A 124 -0.13 3.27 -10.01
N CYS A 125 -0.24 2.27 -9.16
CA CYS A 125 0.85 1.33 -8.89
C CYS A 125 1.24 0.55 -10.14
N ALA A 126 0.25 0.12 -10.94
CA ALA A 126 0.46 -0.68 -12.15
C ALA A 126 0.26 0.09 -13.47
N GLY A 127 0.12 1.42 -13.40
CA GLY A 127 0.03 2.29 -14.57
C GLY A 127 -1.29 2.23 -15.33
N GLY A 128 -2.39 1.79 -14.70
CA GLY A 128 -3.72 1.78 -15.31
C GLY A 128 -4.30 3.18 -15.59
N ASP A 129 -3.83 4.20 -14.87
CA ASP A 129 -4.27 5.60 -15.02
C ASP A 129 -3.30 6.51 -15.81
N SER A 130 -2.04 6.10 -15.92
CA SER A 130 -0.93 6.93 -16.44
C SER A 130 -0.07 6.22 -17.48
N GLY A 131 -0.38 4.96 -17.79
CA GLY A 131 0.33 4.13 -18.76
C GLY A 131 1.70 3.62 -18.30
N LYS A 132 2.19 4.01 -17.10
CA LYS A 132 3.47 3.56 -16.56
C LYS A 132 3.33 3.11 -15.10
N PRO A 133 3.81 1.90 -14.75
CA PRO A 133 3.83 1.44 -13.37
C PRO A 133 4.71 2.32 -12.47
N CYS A 134 4.40 2.37 -11.17
CA CYS A 134 5.20 3.10 -10.20
C CYS A 134 6.63 2.51 -10.10
N PRO A 135 7.70 3.33 -10.04
CA PRO A 135 9.08 2.82 -9.95
C PRO A 135 9.36 2.03 -8.68
N ASP A 136 8.58 2.26 -7.61
CA ASP A 136 8.77 1.60 -6.31
C ASP A 136 7.92 0.34 -6.13
N VAL A 137 7.18 -0.09 -7.15
CA VAL A 137 6.30 -1.27 -7.06
C VAL A 137 7.06 -2.56 -7.34
N LEU A 138 6.74 -3.60 -6.58
CA LEU A 138 7.14 -4.97 -6.81
C LEU A 138 5.90 -5.85 -6.89
N PHE A 139 5.74 -6.56 -8.00
CA PHE A 139 4.64 -7.46 -8.26
C PHE A 139 4.93 -8.85 -7.70
N ASP A 140 3.96 -9.42 -7.01
CA ASP A 140 4.08 -10.75 -6.40
C ASP A 140 3.41 -11.79 -7.29
N ARG A 141 4.19 -12.73 -7.83
CA ARG A 141 3.66 -13.80 -8.70
C ARG A 141 2.60 -14.66 -8.03
N THR A 142 2.63 -14.78 -6.71
CA THR A 142 1.65 -15.62 -5.97
C THR A 142 0.25 -15.02 -5.91
N LYS A 143 0.09 -13.73 -6.23
CA LYS A 143 -1.22 -13.05 -6.23
C LYS A 143 -2.02 -13.29 -7.52
N GLU A 144 -1.44 -13.95 -8.52
CA GLU A 144 -2.05 -14.11 -9.85
C GLU A 144 -3.49 -14.62 -9.81
N SER A 145 -3.75 -15.72 -9.09
CA SER A 145 -5.08 -16.32 -9.01
C SER A 145 -6.11 -15.37 -8.39
N GLN A 146 -5.70 -14.62 -7.37
CA GLN A 146 -6.55 -13.63 -6.72
C GLN A 146 -6.82 -12.44 -7.65
N VAL A 147 -5.80 -11.96 -8.37
CA VAL A 147 -5.95 -10.87 -9.34
C VAL A 147 -6.86 -11.28 -10.50
N GLN A 148 -6.75 -12.49 -11.02
CA GLN A 148 -7.66 -13.00 -12.06
C GLN A 148 -9.11 -13.06 -11.57
N ALA A 149 -9.34 -13.49 -10.33
CA ALA A 149 -10.68 -13.47 -9.72
C ALA A 149 -11.22 -12.03 -9.55
N ASP A 150 -10.35 -11.10 -9.16
CA ASP A 150 -10.69 -9.70 -9.02
C ASP A 150 -11.06 -9.05 -10.36
N ILE A 151 -10.36 -9.37 -11.46
CA ILE A 151 -10.71 -8.90 -12.81
C ILE A 151 -12.11 -9.37 -13.20
N LYS A 152 -12.46 -10.63 -12.95
CA LYS A 152 -13.80 -11.17 -13.23
C LYS A 152 -14.87 -10.39 -12.46
N ARG A 153 -14.69 -10.22 -11.15
CA ARG A 153 -15.60 -9.46 -10.29
C ARG A 153 -15.77 -8.01 -10.75
N ILE A 154 -14.67 -7.34 -11.09
CA ILE A 154 -14.70 -5.96 -11.59
C ILE A 154 -15.44 -5.88 -12.92
N THR A 155 -15.24 -6.84 -13.82
CA THR A 155 -15.91 -6.88 -15.12
C THR A 155 -17.42 -7.07 -14.97
N GLU A 156 -17.84 -7.95 -14.05
CA GLU A 156 -19.25 -8.13 -13.69
C GLU A 156 -19.85 -6.83 -13.12
N GLU A 157 -19.15 -6.17 -12.19
CA GLU A 157 -19.59 -4.89 -11.62
C GLU A 157 -19.72 -3.80 -12.70
N MET A 158 -18.74 -3.69 -13.59
CA MET A 158 -18.74 -2.72 -14.70
C MET A 158 -19.92 -2.92 -15.66
N SER A 159 -20.37 -4.16 -15.87
CA SER A 159 -21.51 -4.44 -16.78
C SER A 159 -22.85 -3.90 -16.28
N MET A 160 -22.95 -3.57 -14.99
CA MET A 160 -24.14 -3.01 -14.36
C MET A 160 -24.06 -1.48 -14.17
N LEU A 161 -22.97 -0.85 -14.62
CA LEU A 161 -22.71 0.58 -14.40
C LEU A 161 -22.76 1.37 -15.72
N PRO A 162 -23.26 2.62 -15.70
CA PRO A 162 -23.11 3.53 -16.82
C PRO A 162 -21.62 3.84 -17.10
N GLU A 163 -21.22 3.83 -18.37
CA GLU A 163 -19.82 4.02 -18.79
C GLU A 163 -19.26 5.41 -18.42
N ASP A 164 -20.13 6.42 -18.35
CA ASP A 164 -19.82 7.79 -17.97
C ASP A 164 -19.73 8.00 -16.45
N SER A 165 -20.08 6.99 -15.65
CA SER A 165 -20.06 7.10 -14.19
C SER A 165 -18.62 7.15 -13.65
N PRO A 166 -18.34 7.95 -12.61
CA PRO A 166 -17.03 7.98 -11.95
C PRO A 166 -16.58 6.60 -11.44
N ARG A 167 -17.55 5.76 -11.02
CA ARG A 167 -17.28 4.39 -10.57
C ARG A 167 -16.78 3.52 -11.70
N TYR A 168 -17.41 3.58 -12.87
CA TYR A 168 -16.97 2.82 -14.05
C TYR A 168 -15.54 3.19 -14.44
N GLN A 169 -15.20 4.48 -14.48
CA GLN A 169 -13.86 4.96 -14.83
C GLN A 169 -12.79 4.53 -13.82
N ALA A 170 -13.11 4.55 -12.53
CA ALA A 170 -12.21 4.05 -11.48
C ALA A 170 -11.96 2.54 -11.61
N LEU A 171 -13.01 1.75 -11.85
CA LEU A 171 -12.91 0.31 -12.06
C LEU A 171 -12.14 -0.04 -13.33
N LEU A 172 -12.35 0.72 -14.41
CA LEU A 172 -11.59 0.56 -15.66
C LEU A 172 -10.09 0.77 -15.41
N SER A 173 -9.72 1.84 -14.69
CA SER A 173 -8.32 2.14 -14.38
C SER A 173 -7.68 1.04 -13.51
N ASP A 174 -8.41 0.53 -12.52
CA ASP A 174 -7.93 -0.59 -11.69
C ASP A 174 -7.80 -1.88 -12.51
N ARG A 175 -8.76 -2.20 -13.38
CA ARG A 175 -8.72 -3.37 -14.27
C ARG A 175 -7.51 -3.32 -15.21
N LEU A 176 -7.27 -2.19 -15.86
CA LEU A 176 -6.08 -1.97 -16.69
C LEU A 176 -4.79 -2.16 -15.89
N GLY A 177 -4.76 -1.69 -14.64
CA GLY A 177 -3.64 -1.94 -13.73
C GLY A 177 -3.43 -3.44 -13.44
N MET A 178 -4.49 -4.21 -13.24
CA MET A 178 -4.41 -5.67 -13.06
C MET A 178 -3.93 -6.39 -14.32
N GLU A 179 -4.41 -5.99 -15.49
CA GLU A 179 -3.99 -6.53 -16.78
C GLU A 179 -2.48 -6.25 -17.02
N ASN A 180 -2.01 -5.04 -16.72
CA ASN A 180 -0.59 -4.70 -16.77
C ASN A 180 0.25 -5.56 -15.81
N TYR A 181 -0.26 -5.80 -14.59
CA TYR A 181 0.39 -6.72 -13.65
C TYR A 181 0.54 -8.13 -14.22
N LEU A 182 -0.54 -8.68 -14.80
CA LEU A 182 -0.52 -10.03 -15.40
C LEU A 182 0.51 -10.10 -16.55
N ASN A 183 0.51 -9.09 -17.42
CA ASN A 183 1.48 -9.01 -18.51
C ASN A 183 2.92 -9.03 -18.00
N VAL A 184 3.23 -8.28 -16.93
CA VAL A 184 4.59 -8.25 -16.36
C VAL A 184 4.99 -9.60 -15.76
N ILE A 185 4.12 -10.25 -14.97
CA ILE A 185 4.48 -11.51 -14.30
C ILE A 185 4.60 -12.69 -15.27
N HIS A 186 3.96 -12.63 -16.45
CA HIS A 186 4.04 -13.65 -17.50
C HIS A 186 5.23 -13.44 -18.45
N THR A 187 5.68 -12.21 -18.64
CA THR A 187 6.80 -11.88 -19.54
C THR A 187 8.16 -11.87 -18.85
N SER A 188 8.19 -11.75 -17.53
CA SER A 188 9.41 -11.75 -16.69
C SER A 188 9.73 -13.11 -16.11
#